data_AF-A0A849BBH5-F1
#
_entry.id   AF-A0A849BBH5-F1
#
_cell.length_a   1.000
_cell.length_b   1.000
_cell.length_c   1.000
_cell.angle_alpha   90.00
_cell.angle_beta   90.00
_cell.angle_gamma   90.00
#
_symmetry.space_group_name_H-M   'P 1'
#
loop_
_entity.id
_entity.type
_entity.pdbx_description
1 polymer ?
#
loop_
_entity_poly.entity_id
_entity_poly.type
_entity_poly.pdbx_seq_one_letter_code
_entity_poly.pdbx_strand_id
1 'polypeptide(L)'
;MNNPAHAGELISEWLDGLKEEGQAITITELAERIQVTRPLLSRIINGKAPVTADVALRLHDALGISADLLMRVQSKHSLWIESQKQRPQIQPFFVSC
;
A
#
# COMPACT_ATOMS: atom_id res chain seq x y z
N MET A 1 -9.52 12.28 -11.22
CA MET A 1 -8.83 11.78 -10.02
C MET A 1 -7.35 11.98 -10.24
N ASN A 2 -6.72 12.88 -9.47
CA ASN A 2 -5.29 13.13 -9.58
C ASN A 2 -4.54 12.05 -8.80
N ASN A 3 -3.41 11.58 -9.36
CA ASN A 3 -2.45 10.59 -8.83
C ASN A 3 -2.64 10.28 -7.33
N PRO A 4 -3.48 9.30 -6.96
CA PRO A 4 -3.68 8.93 -5.56
C PRO A 4 -2.38 8.38 -4.95
N ALA A 5 -2.19 8.54 -3.64
CA ALA A 5 -0.99 8.04 -2.96
C ALA A 5 -0.88 6.51 -3.03
N HIS A 6 0.34 5.99 -3.10
CA HIS A 6 0.60 4.55 -2.97
C HIS A 6 0.53 4.16 -1.49
N ALA A 7 -0.02 2.99 -1.15
CA ALA A 7 -0.15 2.57 0.26
C ALA A 7 1.21 2.44 0.98
N GLY A 8 2.27 2.19 0.23
CA GLY A 8 3.67 2.25 0.69
C GLY A 8 4.15 3.63 1.13
N GLU A 9 3.64 4.71 0.54
CA GLU A 9 3.95 6.08 0.98
C GLU A 9 3.35 6.33 2.37
N LEU A 10 2.10 5.89 2.60
CA LEU A 10 1.47 5.95 3.92
C LEU A 10 2.24 5.14 4.98
N ILE A 11 2.80 3.99 4.61
CA ILE A 11 3.67 3.21 5.51
C ILE A 11 4.95 3.99 5.83
N SER A 12 5.55 4.67 4.84
CA SER A 12 6.74 5.51 5.06
C SER A 12 6.44 6.65 6.03
N GLU A 13 5.34 7.38 5.81
CA GLU A 13 4.91 8.48 6.68
C GLU A 13 4.68 8.01 8.13
N TRP A 14 4.09 6.82 8.30
CA TRP A 14 3.90 6.23 9.62
C TRP A 14 5.24 5.93 10.32
N LEU A 15 6.21 5.37 9.60
CA LEU A 15 7.55 5.08 10.13
C LEU A 15 8.32 6.35 10.48
N ASP A 16 8.17 7.41 9.68
CA ASP A 16 8.77 8.71 9.96
C ASP A 16 8.15 9.33 11.24
N GLY A 17 6.83 9.23 11.43
CA GLY A 17 6.17 9.66 12.67
C GLY A 17 6.70 8.94 13.92
N LEU A 18 6.83 7.61 13.86
CA LEU A 18 7.41 6.83 14.96
C LEU A 18 8.86 7.24 15.25
N LYS A 19 9.64 7.55 14.21
CA LYS A 19 11.01 8.03 14.36
C LYS A 19 11.07 9.38 15.07
N GLU A 20 10.17 10.31 14.75
CA GLU A 20 10.05 11.61 15.43
C GLU A 20 9.68 11.47 16.91
N GLU A 21 8.87 10.47 17.24
CA GLU A 21 8.51 10.11 18.62
C GLU A 21 9.62 9.37 19.39
N GLY A 22 10.79 9.16 18.77
CA GLY A 22 11.93 8.45 19.36
C GLY A 22 11.82 6.92 19.30
N GLN A 23 10.86 6.38 18.56
CA GLN A 23 10.62 4.95 18.33
C GLN A 23 11.01 4.55 16.90
N ALA A 24 12.22 4.90 16.47
CA ALA A 24 12.69 4.62 15.12
C ALA A 24 12.76 3.10 14.84
N ILE A 25 11.96 2.63 13.88
CA ILE A 25 11.97 1.23 13.42
C ILE A 25 12.68 1.15 12.07
N THR A 26 13.66 0.25 11.95
CA THR A 26 14.34 0.04 10.67
C THR A 26 13.52 -0.85 9.73
N ILE A 27 13.68 -0.68 8.41
CA ILE A 27 13.03 -1.56 7.42
C ILE A 27 13.44 -3.03 7.63
N THR A 28 14.69 -3.28 8.05
CA THR A 28 15.18 -4.63 8.32
C THR A 28 14.43 -5.25 9.49
N GLU A 29 14.37 -4.53 10.62
CA GLU A 29 13.66 -4.98 11.82
C GLU A 29 12.17 -5.20 11.55
N LEU A 30 11.52 -4.27 10.85
CA LEU A 30 10.11 -4.42 10.52
C LEU A 30 9.88 -5.67 9.67
N ALA A 31 10.67 -5.86 8.61
CA ALA A 31 10.55 -7.02 7.72
C ALA A 31 10.69 -8.35 8.48
N GLU A 32 11.65 -8.43 9.41
CA GLU A 32 11.83 -9.59 10.28
C GLU A 32 10.61 -9.83 11.17
N ARG A 33 10.11 -8.77 11.84
CA ARG A 33 8.95 -8.87 12.75
C ARG A 33 7.67 -9.30 12.02
N ILE A 34 7.41 -8.77 10.82
CA ILE A 34 6.24 -9.15 10.02
C ILE A 34 6.47 -10.39 9.14
N GLN A 35 7.63 -11.05 9.27
CA GLN A 35 7.98 -12.27 8.56
C GLN A 35 7.86 -12.16 7.03
N VAL A 36 8.37 -11.06 6.47
CA VAL A 36 8.50 -10.86 5.02
C VAL A 36 9.96 -10.61 4.66
N THR A 37 10.29 -10.77 3.38
CA THR A 37 11.66 -10.44 2.95
C THR A 37 11.86 -8.93 2.97
N ARG A 38 13.02 -8.48 3.48
CA ARG A 38 13.42 -7.06 3.44
C ARG A 38 13.31 -6.44 2.03
N PRO A 39 13.72 -7.12 0.93
CA PRO A 39 13.52 -6.59 -0.42
C PRO A 39 12.05 -6.35 -0.79
N LEU A 40 11.13 -7.23 -0.37
CA LEU A 40 9.69 -7.03 -0.61
C LEU A 40 9.21 -5.76 0.10
N LEU A 41 9.48 -5.65 1.41
CA LEU A 41 9.04 -4.49 2.19
C LEU A 41 9.65 -3.18 1.66
N SER A 42 10.94 -3.20 1.30
CA SER A 42 11.60 -2.06 0.67
C SER A 42 10.93 -1.66 -0.65
N ARG A 43 10.56 -2.61 -1.51
CA ARG A 43 9.84 -2.30 -2.75
C ARG A 43 8.46 -1.72 -2.47
N ILE A 44 7.76 -2.23 -1.47
CA ILE A 44 6.43 -1.73 -1.08
C ILE A 44 6.52 -0.26 -0.64
N ILE A 45 7.41 0.04 0.32
CA ILE A 45 7.61 1.39 0.86
C ILE A 45 7.97 2.38 -0.26
N ASN A 46 8.81 1.95 -1.21
CA ASN A 46 9.22 2.79 -2.35
C ASN A 46 8.20 2.82 -3.52
N GLY A 47 6.97 2.31 -3.33
CA GLY A 47 5.93 2.32 -4.37
C GLY A 47 6.20 1.40 -5.57
N LYS A 48 7.18 0.49 -5.46
CA LYS A 48 7.60 -0.45 -6.52
C LYS A 48 6.90 -1.80 -6.43
N ALA A 49 6.11 -2.04 -5.40
CA ALA A 49 5.27 -3.23 -5.24
C ALA A 49 4.01 -2.86 -4.47
N PRO A 50 2.85 -3.45 -4.79
CA PRO A 50 1.61 -3.19 -4.06
C PRO A 50 1.67 -3.78 -2.65
N VAL A 51 0.94 -3.17 -1.71
CA VAL A 51 0.62 -3.79 -0.42
C VAL A 51 -0.44 -4.87 -0.66
N THR A 52 -0.18 -6.11 -0.24
CA THR A 52 -1.18 -7.19 -0.25
C THR A 52 -1.99 -7.20 1.05
N ALA A 53 -3.15 -7.86 1.05
CA ALA A 53 -3.96 -8.01 2.26
C ALA A 53 -3.20 -8.71 3.41
N ASP A 54 -2.40 -9.75 3.09
CA ASP A 54 -1.54 -10.44 4.06
C ASP A 54 -0.51 -9.48 4.69
N VAL A 55 0.19 -8.68 3.87
CA VAL A 55 1.14 -7.68 4.39
C VAL A 55 0.43 -6.60 5.21
N ALA A 56 -0.75 -6.16 4.80
CA ALA A 56 -1.53 -5.16 5.53
C ALA A 56 -1.95 -5.66 6.92
N LEU A 57 -2.40 -6.91 7.05
CA LEU A 57 -2.74 -7.52 8.34
C LEU A 57 -1.50 -7.67 9.23
N ARG A 58 -0.35 -8.09 8.68
CA ARG A 58 0.88 -8.20 9.48
C ARG A 58 1.38 -6.84 9.96
N LEU A 59 1.23 -5.80 9.15
CA LEU A 59 1.54 -4.41 9.55
C LEU A 59 0.58 -3.93 10.64
N HIS A 60 -0.70 -4.31 10.56
CA HIS A 60 -1.66 -4.04 11.63
C HIS A 60 -1.23 -4.70 12.93
N ASP A 61 -0.89 -5.98 12.91
CA ASP A 61 -0.47 -6.72 14.10
C ASP A 61 0.83 -6.17 14.71
N ALA A 62 1.76 -5.70 13.87
CA ALA A 62 3.07 -5.21 14.33
C ALA A 62 3.07 -3.73 14.77
N LEU A 63 2.28 -2.87 14.12
CA LEU A 63 2.35 -1.41 14.27
C LEU A 63 1.01 -0.75 14.59
N GLY A 64 -0.09 -1.49 14.62
CA GLY A 64 -1.45 -0.96 14.83
C GLY A 64 -2.02 -0.20 13.63
N ILE A 65 -1.33 -0.18 12.48
CA ILE A 65 -1.81 0.50 11.27
C ILE A 65 -3.10 -0.17 10.79
N SER A 66 -4.11 0.61 10.39
CA SER A 66 -5.36 0.03 9.88
C SER A 66 -5.14 -0.68 8.54
N ALA A 67 -5.32 -2.01 8.53
CA ALA A 67 -5.25 -2.81 7.31
C ALA A 67 -6.30 -2.39 6.27
N ASP A 68 -7.52 -2.07 6.71
CA ASP A 68 -8.60 -1.56 5.85
C ASP A 68 -8.21 -0.24 5.18
N LEU A 69 -7.59 0.68 5.93
CA LEU A 69 -7.08 1.94 5.37
C LEU A 69 -6.03 1.69 4.29
N LEU A 70 -5.03 0.85 4.58
CA LEU A 70 -4.00 0.48 3.60
C LEU A 70 -4.61 -0.11 2.33
N MET A 71 -5.61 -0.98 2.47
CA MET A 71 -6.29 -1.60 1.32
C MET A 71 -7.14 -0.61 0.52
N ARG A 72 -7.79 0.36 1.17
CA ARG A 72 -8.51 1.43 0.46
C ARG A 72 -7.56 2.31 -0.36
N VAL A 73 -6.42 2.70 0.23
CA VAL A 73 -5.40 3.50 -0.47
C VAL A 73 -4.82 2.71 -1.64
N GLN A 74 -4.41 1.46 -1.40
CA GLN A 74 -3.89 0.58 -2.44
C GLN A 74 -4.88 0.38 -3.58
N SER A 75 -6.16 0.15 -3.27
CA SER A 75 -7.20 -0.05 -4.28
C SER A 75 -7.42 1.18 -5.14
N LYS A 76 -7.48 2.38 -4.54
CA LYS A 76 -7.58 3.65 -5.29
C LYS A 76 -6.38 3.85 -6.21
N HIS A 77 -5.18 3.57 -5.71
CA HIS A 77 -3.95 3.68 -6.50
C HIS A 77 -3.89 2.69 -7.66
N SER A 78 -4.19 1.42 -7.40
CA SER A 78 -4.26 0.39 -8.45
C SER A 78 -5.31 0.73 -9.51
N LEU A 79 -6.51 1.17 -9.11
CA LEU A 79 -7.55 1.59 -10.05
C LEU A 79 -7.09 2.76 -10.93
N TRP A 80 -6.41 3.75 -10.35
CA TRP A 80 -5.89 4.89 -11.09
C TRP A 80 -4.79 4.51 -12.08
N ILE A 81 -3.83 3.66 -11.69
CA ILE A 81 -2.80 3.15 -12.62
C ILE A 81 -3.46 2.41 -13.78
N GLU A 82 -4.38 1.48 -13.48
CA GLU A 82 -5.06 0.69 -14.50
C GLU A 82 -6.03 1.52 -15.36
N SER A 83 -6.49 2.69 -14.89
CA SER A 83 -7.31 3.60 -15.70
C SER A 83 -6.50 4.41 -16.72
N GLN A 84 -5.18 4.54 -16.53
CA GLN A 84 -4.31 5.22 -17.49
C GLN A 84 -3.98 4.36 -18.72
N LYS A 85 -4.19 3.05 -18.63
CA LYS A 85 -3.90 2.12 -19.72
C LYS A 85 -5.00 2.15 -20.78
N GLN A 86 -4.63 1.95 -22.04
CA GLN A 86 -5.60 1.74 -23.10
C GLN A 86 -6.40 0.46 -22.82
N ARG A 87 -7.72 0.54 -23.00
CA ARG A 87 -8.63 -0.59 -22.79
C ARG A 87 -9.35 -0.92 -24.10
N PRO A 88 -9.64 -2.20 -24.37
CA PRO A 88 -10.52 -2.56 -25.46
C PRO A 88 -11.92 -1.97 -25.23
N GLN A 89 -12.67 -1.78 -26.32
CA GLN A 89 -14.06 -1.37 -26.22
C GLN A 89 -14.88 -2.48 -25.55
N ILE A 90 -15.45 -2.19 -24.38
CA ILE A 90 -16.28 -3.13 -23.64
C ILE A 90 -17.75 -2.87 -23.99
N GLN A 91 -18.46 -3.90 -24.45
CA GLN A 91 -19.90 -3.81 -24.67
C GLN A 91 -20.63 -3.93 -23.32
N PRO A 92 -21.39 -2.90 -22.88
CA PRO A 92 -22.13 -2.97 -21.62
C PRO A 92 -23.34 -3.90 -21.77
N PHE A 93 -23.62 -4.71 -20.74
CA PHE A 93 -24.83 -5.54 -20.68
C PHE A 93 -26.12 -4.70 -20.57
N PHE A 94 -26.02 -3.55 -19.91
CA PHE A 94 -27.12 -2.63 -19.70
C PHE A 94 -26.69 -1.25 -20.19
N VAL A 95 -27.38 -0.75 -21.20
CA VAL A 95 -27.25 0.65 -21.63
C VAL A 95 -28.16 1.44 -20.71
N SER A 96 -27.59 2.33 -19.88
CA SER A 96 -28.41 3.28 -19.13
C SER A 96 -29.15 4.16 -20.16
N CYS A 97 -30.48 4.08 -20.18
CA CYS A 97 -31.32 5.06 -20.86
C CYS A 97 -31.26 6.41 -20.15
#